data_AF-A0A1N6YPY7-F1
#
_entry.id   AF-A0A1N6YPY7-F1
#
_cell.length_a   1.000
_cell.length_b   1.000
_cell.length_c   1.000
_cell.angle_alpha   90.00
_cell.angle_beta   90.00
_cell.angle_gamma   90.00
#
_symmetry.space_group_name_H-M   'P 1'
#
loop_
_entity.id
_entity.type
_entity.pdbx_description
1 polymer ?
#
loop_
_entity_poly.entity_id
_entity_poly.type
_entity_poly.pdbx_seq_one_letter_code
_entity_poly.pdbx_strand_id
1 'polypeptide(L)'
;MPCYRCGARQTDPVRGASPWKRGVRREAQVLVCPDCQRVHDLDLDTCASCGSIALICRLGEIECRSCGEVRLARAGEPLVTAGSPGSARMPGLAAEVEAALDRVLGRS
;
A
#
# COMPACT_ATOMS: atom_id res chain seq x y z
N MET A 1 -6.75 11.03 -1.51
CA MET A 1 -7.42 10.20 -0.50
C MET A 1 -8.04 11.14 0.54
N PRO A 2 -9.37 11.14 0.75
CA PRO A 2 -10.00 12.02 1.73
C PRO A 2 -9.71 11.58 3.16
N CYS A 3 -10.03 12.43 4.14
CA CYS A 3 -10.05 12.06 5.54
C CYS A 3 -11.02 10.90 5.75
N TYR A 4 -10.58 9.83 6.42
CA TYR A 4 -11.41 8.64 6.60
C TYR A 4 -12.66 8.89 7.45
N ARG A 5 -12.63 9.94 8.30
CA ARG A 5 -13.71 10.25 9.25
C ARG A 5 -14.75 11.20 8.65
N CYS A 6 -14.32 12.35 8.12
CA CYS A 6 -15.24 13.39 7.63
C CYS A 6 -15.29 13.54 6.10
N GLY A 7 -14.45 12.82 5.35
CA GLY A 7 -14.42 12.92 3.89
C GLY A 7 -13.72 14.17 3.33
N ALA A 8 -13.24 15.08 4.18
CA ALA A 8 -12.49 16.27 3.74
C ALA A 8 -11.32 15.88 2.83
N ARG A 9 -11.02 16.68 1.81
CA ARG A 9 -9.90 16.44 0.90
C ARG A 9 -8.74 17.34 1.26
N GLN A 10 -7.53 16.78 1.21
CA GLN A 10 -6.33 17.59 1.32
C GLN A 10 -6.26 18.54 0.12
N THR A 11 -6.21 19.83 0.40
CA THR A 11 -5.81 20.85 -0.57
C THR A 11 -4.30 20.87 -0.67
N ASP A 12 -3.78 21.39 -1.79
CA ASP A 12 -2.33 21.46 -2.03
C ASP A 12 -1.62 22.10 -0.82
N PRO A 13 -0.71 21.37 -0.14
CA PRO A 13 -0.01 21.94 1.00
C PRO A 13 0.91 23.05 0.52
N VAL A 14 0.79 24.23 1.14
CA VAL A 14 1.89 25.22 1.10
C VAL A 14 3.18 24.55 1.56
N ARG A 15 4.31 24.97 0.97
CA ARG A 15 5.64 24.40 1.18
C ARG A 15 5.90 24.08 2.66
N GLY A 16 6.21 22.82 2.97
CA GLY A 16 6.46 22.38 4.34
C GLY A 16 5.86 21.01 4.66
N ALA A 17 5.89 20.64 5.94
CA ALA A 17 5.28 19.42 6.42
C ALA A 17 3.75 19.51 6.35
N SER A 18 3.11 18.46 5.83
CA SER A 18 1.66 18.40 5.77
C SER A 18 1.06 18.36 7.20
N PRO A 19 0.03 19.15 7.50
CA PRO A 19 -0.65 19.08 8.79
C PRO A 19 -1.57 17.85 8.91
N TRP A 20 -1.70 17.06 7.86
CA TRP A 20 -2.50 15.84 7.85
C TRP A 20 -1.70 14.66 8.42
N LYS A 21 -2.27 13.97 9.40
CA LYS A 21 -1.68 12.73 9.93
C LYS A 21 -2.01 11.55 9.04
N ARG A 22 -1.04 10.64 8.96
CA ARG A 22 -1.17 9.31 8.39
C ARG A 22 -1.34 8.31 9.53
N GLY A 23 -2.19 7.31 9.30
CA GLY A 23 -2.34 6.16 10.18
C GLY A 23 -2.83 4.96 9.37
N VAL A 24 -3.03 3.84 10.05
CA VAL A 24 -3.58 2.62 9.45
C VAL A 24 -4.91 2.33 10.11
N ARG A 25 -5.90 1.91 9.32
CA ARG A 25 -7.21 1.47 9.82
C ARG A 25 -7.66 0.26 9.03
N ARG A 26 -7.94 -0.84 9.71
CA ARG A 26 -8.28 -2.11 9.05
C ARG A 26 -7.26 -2.44 7.96
N GLU A 27 -5.98 -2.25 8.32
CA GLU A 27 -4.82 -2.60 7.49
C GLU A 27 -4.64 -1.75 6.22
N ALA A 28 -5.49 -0.74 6.01
CA ALA A 28 -5.37 0.23 4.93
C ALA A 28 -4.74 1.53 5.43
N GLN A 29 -3.87 2.13 4.61
CA GLN A 29 -3.36 3.48 4.85
C GLN A 29 -4.52 4.48 4.77
N VAL A 30 -4.67 5.31 5.81
CA VAL A 30 -5.66 6.39 5.86
C VAL A 30 -5.01 7.74 6.17
N LEU A 31 -5.75 8.80 5.86
CA LEU A 31 -5.43 10.18 6.21
C LEU A 31 -6.44 10.73 7.24
N VAL A 32 -5.96 11.57 8.15
CA VAL A 32 -6.77 12.27 9.16
C VAL A 32 -6.56 13.78 9.02
N CYS A 33 -7.64 14.52 8.75
CA CYS A 33 -7.55 15.98 8.64
C CYS A 33 -7.24 16.63 10.00
N PRO A 34 -6.70 17.86 10.03
CA PRO A 34 -6.35 18.54 11.27
C PRO A 34 -7.50 18.66 12.27
N ASP A 35 -8.74 18.84 11.79
CA ASP A 35 -9.90 18.96 12.68
C ASP A 35 -10.27 17.62 13.32
N CYS A 36 -10.28 16.54 12.54
CA CYS A 36 -10.54 15.20 13.09
C CYS A 36 -9.40 14.70 14.00
N GLN A 37 -8.18 15.20 13.86
CA GLN A 37 -7.07 14.86 14.76
C GLN A 37 -7.26 15.38 16.19
N ARG A 38 -8.08 16.42 16.39
CA ARG A 38 -8.37 16.98 17.73
C ARG A 38 -9.40 16.17 18.49
N VAL A 39 -10.14 15.30 17.80
CA VAL A 39 -11.17 14.46 18.41
C VAL A 39 -10.51 13.23 19.03
N HIS A 40 -10.96 12.87 20.22
CA HIS A 40 -10.58 11.60 20.85
C HIS A 40 -11.17 10.40 20.08
N ASP A 41 -10.63 9.21 20.33
CA ASP A 41 -11.17 7.93 19.83
C ASP A 41 -11.15 7.80 18.30
N LEU A 42 -10.01 8.09 17.69
CA LEU A 42 -9.77 7.69 16.30
C LEU A 42 -9.63 6.17 16.24
N ASP A 43 -10.53 5.53 15.48
CA ASP A 43 -10.47 4.10 15.13
C ASP A 43 -9.28 3.82 14.19
N LEU A 44 -8.08 3.76 14.76
CA LEU A 44 -6.82 3.45 14.08
C LEU A 44 -6.19 2.21 14.70
N ASP A 45 -5.52 1.44 13.86
CA ASP A 45 -4.71 0.31 14.29
C ASP A 45 -3.55 0.82 15.16
N THR A 46 -3.20 0.06 16.20
CA THR A 46 -2.07 0.36 17.10
C THR A 46 -0.93 -0.65 16.86
N CYS A 47 0.29 -0.21 17.12
CA CYS A 47 1.45 -1.10 17.14
C CYS A 47 1.31 -2.10 18.30
N ALA A 48 1.36 -3.40 18.01
CA ALA A 48 1.30 -4.44 19.04
C ALA A 48 2.49 -4.39 20.03
N SER A 49 3.62 -3.82 19.61
CA SER A 49 4.85 -3.73 20.42
C SER A 49 4.86 -2.51 21.35
N CYS A 50 4.44 -1.32 20.87
CA CYS A 50 4.55 -0.07 21.65
C CYS A 50 3.23 0.72 21.81
N GLY A 51 2.11 0.25 21.27
CA GLY A 51 0.81 0.93 21.33
C GLY A 51 0.66 2.17 20.45
N SER A 52 1.72 2.61 19.76
CA SER A 52 1.68 3.80 18.89
C SER A 52 0.74 3.62 17.69
N ILE A 53 0.02 4.68 17.33
CA ILE A 53 -0.79 4.77 16.11
C ILE A 53 -0.01 5.31 14.90
N ALA A 54 1.28 5.61 15.05
CA ALA A 54 2.14 6.13 13.99
C ALA A 54 2.56 5.01 13.03
N LEU A 55 1.57 4.40 12.38
CA LEU A 55 1.74 3.28 11.45
C LEU A 55 1.70 3.75 10.00
N ILE A 56 2.50 3.12 9.16
CA ILE A 56 2.50 3.33 7.70
C ILE A 56 2.35 1.98 7.01
N CYS A 57 1.48 1.91 6.00
CA CYS A 57 1.32 0.73 5.15
C CYS A 57 2.06 0.94 3.82
N ARG A 58 2.95 0.01 3.46
CA ARG A 58 3.74 0.03 2.22
C ARG A 58 3.88 -1.40 1.69
N LEU A 59 3.53 -1.62 0.42
CA LEU A 59 3.75 -2.89 -0.28
C LEU A 59 3.26 -4.15 0.48
N GLY A 60 2.16 -4.03 1.23
CA GLY A 60 1.62 -5.15 2.02
C GLY A 60 2.24 -5.31 3.41
N GLU A 61 3.13 -4.43 3.82
CA GLU A 61 3.69 -4.36 5.17
C GLU A 61 3.16 -3.14 5.91
N ILE A 62 3.10 -3.26 7.24
CA ILE A 62 2.77 -2.18 8.16
C ILE A 62 3.97 -1.97 9.09
N GLU A 63 4.58 -0.79 8.99
CA GLU A 63 5.73 -0.35 9.78
C GLU A 63 5.27 0.64 10.86
N CYS A 64 5.73 0.44 12.10
CA CYS A 64 5.59 1.39 13.18
C CYS A 64 6.74 2.41 13.16
N ARG A 65 6.42 3.68 12.94
CA ARG A 65 7.40 4.78 12.92
C ARG A 65 7.96 5.14 14.29
N SER A 66 7.36 4.65 15.37
CA SER A 66 7.81 4.93 16.74
C SER A 66 8.86 3.95 17.23
N CYS A 67 8.70 2.64 16.99
CA CYS A 67 9.64 1.62 17.46
C CYS A 67 10.34 0.83 16.34
N GLY A 68 9.91 0.99 15.09
CA GLY A 68 10.48 0.29 13.94
C GLY A 68 9.90 -1.10 13.67
N GLU A 69 8.98 -1.59 14.50
CA GLU A 69 8.36 -2.91 14.30
C GLU A 69 7.65 -2.99 12.93
N VAL A 70 7.91 -4.05 12.17
CA VAL A 70 7.31 -4.30 10.86
C VAL A 70 6.51 -5.59 10.93
N ARG A 71 5.27 -5.56 10.42
CA ARG A 71 4.43 -6.76 10.25
C ARG A 71 3.84 -6.81 8.86
N LEU A 72 3.49 -7.99 8.39
CA LEU A 72 2.62 -8.12 7.22
C LEU A 72 1.24 -7.53 7.55
N ALA A 73 0.70 -6.76 6.62
CA ALA A 73 -0.73 -6.49 6.57
C ALA A 73 -1.41 -7.83 6.26
N ARG A 74 -2.41 -8.23 7.06
CA ARG A 74 -3.27 -9.34 6.66
C ARG A 74 -3.99 -8.83 5.44
N ALA A 75 -3.68 -9.42 4.28
CA ALA A 75 -4.47 -9.19 3.09
C ALA A 75 -5.90 -9.59 3.47
N GLY A 76 -6.79 -8.62 3.66
CA GLY A 76 -8.19 -8.90 3.96
C GLY A 76 -8.81 -9.55 2.74
N GLU A 77 -8.69 -10.87 2.66
CA GLU A 77 -8.74 -11.66 1.43
C GLU A 77 -7.84 -11.07 0.34
N PRO A 78 -6.99 -11.87 -0.33
CA PRO A 78 -6.38 -11.35 -1.52
C PRO A 78 -7.52 -11.00 -2.48
N LEU A 79 -7.66 -9.71 -2.85
CA LEU A 79 -8.55 -9.26 -3.94
C LEU A 79 -8.18 -9.90 -5.29
N VAL A 80 -7.22 -10.83 -5.28
CA VAL A 80 -7.05 -11.87 -6.25
C VAL A 80 -6.88 -13.21 -5.52
N THR A 81 -7.87 -14.10 -5.59
CA THR A 81 -7.52 -15.49 -5.88
C THR A 81 -6.84 -15.45 -7.25
N ALA A 82 -5.56 -15.11 -7.27
CA ALA A 82 -4.70 -15.38 -8.39
C ALA A 82 -4.16 -16.81 -8.13
N GLY A 83 -4.79 -17.92 -8.52
CA GLY A 83 -5.79 -18.04 -9.57
C GLY A 83 -5.43 -17.21 -10.79
N SER A 84 -4.14 -16.95 -11.04
CA SER A 84 -3.70 -16.29 -12.25
C SER A 84 -4.08 -17.21 -13.40
N PRO A 85 -5.06 -16.89 -14.28
CA PRO A 85 -5.09 -17.50 -15.59
C PRO A 85 -3.99 -16.88 -16.47
N GLY A 86 -3.32 -15.80 -16.00
CA GLY A 86 -2.24 -15.09 -16.69
C GLY A 86 -0.82 -15.54 -16.34
N SER A 87 -0.66 -16.51 -15.43
CA SER A 87 0.57 -17.30 -15.32
C SER A 87 0.25 -18.76 -15.64
N ALA A 88 -0.56 -18.98 -16.69
CA ALA A 88 -0.16 -20.02 -17.61
C ALA A 88 1.27 -19.63 -18.03
N ARG A 89 2.28 -20.30 -17.48
CA ARG A 89 3.59 -20.35 -18.10
C ARG A 89 3.33 -20.93 -19.48
N MET A 90 3.03 -20.07 -20.46
CA MET A 90 2.73 -20.44 -21.83
C MET A 90 3.87 -21.35 -22.26
N PRO A 91 3.65 -22.67 -22.38
CA PRO A 91 4.70 -23.57 -22.78
C PRO A 91 5.11 -23.12 -24.18
N GLY A 92 6.37 -22.68 -24.34
CA GLY A 92 6.87 -22.19 -25.63
C GLY A 92 7.07 -20.68 -25.75
N LEU A 93 6.69 -19.86 -24.76
CA LEU A 93 6.96 -18.41 -24.82
C LEU A 93 8.45 -18.11 -25.00
N ALA A 94 9.32 -18.90 -24.37
CA ALA A 94 10.76 -18.78 -24.54
C ALA A 94 11.20 -19.03 -26.00
N ALA A 95 10.63 -20.04 -26.66
CA ALA A 95 10.93 -20.36 -28.06
C ALA A 95 10.37 -19.31 -29.03
N GLU A 96 9.20 -18.73 -28.71
CA GLU A 96 8.62 -17.63 -29.49
C GLU A 96 9.49 -16.36 -29.42
N VAL A 97 10.00 -16.03 -28.22
CA VAL A 97 10.91 -14.91 -28.01
C VAL A 97 12.24 -15.14 -28.73
N GLU A 98 12.80 -16.35 -28.63
CA GLU A 98 14.05 -16.71 -29.32
C GLU A 98 13.92 -16.59 -30.85
N ALA A 99 12.85 -17.14 -31.44
CA ALA A 99 12.57 -17.00 -32.87
C ALA A 99 12.33 -15.53 -33.30
N ALA A 100 11.76 -14.70 -32.43
CA ALA A 100 11.62 -13.28 -32.70
C ALA A 100 12.97 -12.55 -32.69
N LEU A 101 13.84 -12.88 -31.74
CA LEU A 101 15.19 -12.31 -31.66
C LEU A 101 16.05 -12.69 -32.86
N ASP A 102 15.99 -13.93 -33.34
CA ASP A 102 16.74 -14.35 -34.54
C ASP A 102 16.32 -13.59 -35.81
N ARG A 103 15.03 -13.30 -35.97
CA ARG A 103 14.54 -12.46 -37.10
C ARG A 103 15.05 -11.03 -37.01
N VAL A 104 15.10 -10.45 -35.80
CA VAL A 104 15.60 -9.07 -35.58
C VAL A 104 17.11 -8.99 -35.78
N LEU A 105 17.83 -10.03 -35.37
CA LEU A 105 19.29 -10.09 -35.44
C LEU A 105 19.81 -10.68 -36.76
N GLY A 106 18.92 -11.11 -37.66
CA GLY A 106 19.27 -11.66 -38.98
C GLY A 106 20.02 -13.00 -38.91
N ARG A 107 19.70 -13.84 -37.92
CA ARG A 107 20.38 -15.13 -37.66
C ARG A 107 19.68 -16.33 -38.31
N SER A 108 18.63 -16.09 -39.10
CA SER A 108 17.81 -17.10 -39.80
C SER A 108 18.43 -17.59 -41.09
#